data_AF-A0A3R6IG67-F1
#
_entry.id   AF-A0A3R6IG67-F1
#
_cell.length_a   1.000
_cell.length_b   1.000
_cell.length_c   1.000
_cell.angle_alpha   90.00
_cell.angle_beta   90.00
_cell.angle_gamma   90.00
#
_symmetry.space_group_name_H-M   'P 1'
#
loop_
_entity.id
_entity.type
_entity.pdbx_description
1 polymer ?
#
loop_
_entity_poly.entity_id
_entity_poly.type
_entity_poly.pdbx_seq_one_letter_code
_entity_poly.pdbx_strand_id
1 'polypeptide(L)' 'MNVLEHFIKEIHSVRDITEEFKQHSGYEPTEPLLQVDLTYDCYGIITRETKTFWKSDFERAKKEGYFMA' A
#
# COMPACT_ATOMS: atom_id res chain seq x y z
N MET A 1 -14.10 -1.66 -13.93
CA MET A 1 -13.66 -1.35 -12.55
C MET A 1 -13.37 0.15 -12.53
N ASN A 2 -14.08 0.92 -11.72
CA ASN A 2 -13.75 2.34 -11.54
C ASN A 2 -12.63 2.39 -10.50
N VAL A 3 -11.45 2.80 -10.93
CA VAL A 3 -10.30 2.96 -10.03
C VAL A 3 -10.42 4.32 -9.37
N LEU A 4 -10.45 4.35 -8.04
CA LEU A 4 -10.66 5.58 -7.27
C LEU A 4 -9.34 6.11 -6.73
N GLU A 5 -9.24 7.43 -6.65
CA GLU A 5 -8.11 8.14 -6.05
C GLU A 5 -8.27 8.12 -4.52
N HIS A 6 -7.31 7.50 -3.84
CA HIS A 6 -7.26 7.41 -2.39
C HIS A 6 -6.13 8.32 -1.88
N PHE A 7 -6.48 9.52 -1.43
CA PHE A 7 -5.51 10.51 -0.97
C PHE A 7 -4.95 10.13 0.40
N ILE A 8 -3.64 9.92 0.49
CA ILE A 8 -2.98 9.53 1.73
C ILE A 8 -2.94 10.73 2.67
N LYS A 9 -3.59 10.62 3.82
CA LYS A 9 -3.57 11.64 4.88
C LYS A 9 -2.40 11.40 5.82
N GLU A 10 -2.20 10.15 6.23
CA GLU A 10 -1.18 9.77 7.21
C GLU A 10 -0.73 8.33 7.00
N ILE A 11 0.57 8.07 7.16
CA ILE A 11 1.16 6.74 7.16
C ILE A 11 1.59 6.44 8.60
N HIS A 12 0.94 5.46 9.22
CA HIS A 12 1.17 5.10 10.62
C HIS A 12 2.35 4.16 10.77
N SER A 13 2.45 3.16 9.88
CA SER A 13 3.54 2.20 9.89
C SER A 13 3.76 1.57 8.51
N VAL A 14 4.99 1.15 8.26
CA VAL A 14 5.39 0.42 7.06
C VAL A 14 6.17 -0.80 7.52
N ARG A 15 5.74 -2.00 7.14
CA ARG A 15 6.38 -3.26 7.46
C ARG A 15 6.72 -4.00 6.18
N ASP A 16 7.95 -4.48 6.07
CA ASP A 16 8.33 -5.39 4.98
C ASP A 16 7.79 -6.80 5.31
N ILE A 17 6.98 -7.36 4.41
CA ILE A 17 6.38 -8.69 4.54
C ILE A 17 6.88 -9.64 3.44
N THR A 18 8.00 -9.31 2.79
CA THR A 18 8.50 -10.06 1.64
C THR A 18 8.82 -11.51 2.01
N GLU A 19 9.43 -11.75 3.16
CA GLU A 19 9.76 -13.10 3.62
C GLU A 19 8.50 -13.89 4.01
N GLU A 20 7.53 -13.24 4.66
CA GLU A 20 6.22 -13.84 4.99
C GLU A 20 5.46 -14.24 3.72
N PHE A 21 5.49 -13.38 2.71
CA PHE A 21 4.90 -13.65 1.40
C PHE A 21 5.60 -14.78 0.65
N LYS A 22 6.95 -14.82 0.66
CA LYS A 22 7.73 -15.92 0.06
C LYS A 22 7.40 -17.26 0.70
N GLN A 23 7.34 -17.32 2.03
CA GLN A 23 7.02 -18.54 2.76
C GLN A 23 5.59 -19.05 2.48
N HIS A 24 4.63 -18.14 2.31
CA HIS A 24 3.24 -18.51 2.06
C HIS A 24 2.96 -18.87 0.59
N SER A 25 3.52 -18.10 -0.35
CA SER A 25 3.25 -18.25 -1.78
C SER A 25 4.20 -19.23 -2.49
N GLY A 26 5.40 -19.47 -1.92
CA GLY A 26 6.48 -20.20 -2.60
C GLY A 26 7.06 -19.45 -3.81
N TYR A 27 6.62 -18.21 -4.05
CA TYR A 27 7.11 -17.36 -5.13
C TYR A 27 8.16 -16.40 -4.58
N GLU A 28 9.27 -16.26 -5.30
CA GLU A 28 10.31 -15.27 -4.99
C GLU A 28 9.97 -13.96 -5.72
N PRO A 29 9.39 -12.95 -5.03
CA PRO A 29 9.01 -11.72 -5.68
C PRO A 29 10.26 -10.95 -6.11
N THR A 30 10.20 -10.38 -7.30
CA THR A 30 11.26 -9.53 -7.86
C THR A 30 11.42 -8.21 -7.12
N GLU A 31 10.39 -7.80 -6.38
CA GLU A 31 10.43 -6.60 -5.55
C GLU A 31 9.83 -6.83 -4.15
N PRO A 32 10.24 -6.05 -3.13
CA PRO A 32 9.71 -6.19 -1.79
C PRO A 32 8.21 -5.91 -1.74
N LEU A 33 7.48 -6.69 -0.95
CA LEU A 33 6.08 -6.47 -0.64
C LEU A 33 5.99 -5.80 0.74
N LEU A 34 5.39 -4.63 0.78
CA LEU A 34 5.23 -3.82 1.97
C LEU A 34 3.79 -3.89 2.45
N GLN A 35 3.60 -4.04 3.76
CA GLN A 35 2.33 -3.86 4.43
C GLN A 35 2.34 -2.48 5.11
N VAL A 36 1.40 -1.63 4.73
CA VAL A 36 1.35 -0.23 5.14
C VAL A 36 0.03 0.02 5.86
N ASP A 37 0.11 0.44 7.13
CA ASP A 37 -1.05 0.98 7.85
C ASP A 37 -1.14 2.48 7.56
N LEU A 38 -2.23 2.90 6.90
CA LEU A 38 -2.40 4.27 6.48
C LEU A 38 -3.85 4.74 6.64
N THR A 39 -3.99 6.05 6.78
CA THR A 39 -5.27 6.75 6.71
C THR A 39 -5.33 7.49 5.39
N TYR A 40 -6.42 7.27 4.65
CA TYR A 40 -6.66 7.93 3.38
C TYR A 40 -8.08 8.49 3.30
N ASP A 41 -8.28 9.38 2.34
CA ASP A 41 -9.56 10.00 2.01
C ASP A 41 -9.93 9.65 0.58
N CYS A 42 -11.08 9.03 0.41
CA CYS A 42 -11.65 8.68 -0.88
C CYS A 42 -13.03 9.34 -0.98
N TYR A 43 -13.14 10.40 -1.79
CA TYR A 43 -14.37 11.18 -1.98
C TYR A 43 -15.03 11.68 -0.68
N GLY A 44 -14.22 12.10 0.31
CA GLY A 44 -14.69 12.59 1.60
C GLY A 44 -14.91 11.51 2.66
N ILE A 45 -14.67 10.23 2.32
CA ILE A 45 -14.70 9.11 3.25
C ILE A 45 -13.28 8.86 3.74
N ILE A 46 -13.04 9.13 5.02
CA ILE A 46 -11.76 8.88 5.68
C ILE A 46 -11.74 7.46 6.22
N THR A 47 -10.80 6.66 5.75
CA THR A 47 -10.62 5.27 6.14
C THR A 47 -9.20 5.05 6.64
N ARG A 48 -9.06 4.33 7.75
CA ARG A 48 -7.77 3.77 8.18
C ARG A 48 -7.80 2.27 7.95
N GLU A 49 -6.87 1.77 7.17
CA GLU A 49 -6.70 0.34 6.96
C GLU A 49 -5.24 -0.01 6.64
N THR A 50 -4.95 -1.29 6.77
CA THR A 50 -3.66 -1.85 6.38
C THR A 50 -3.75 -2.39 4.96
N LYS A 51 -2.96 -1.84 4.03
CA LYS A 51 -2.88 -2.28 2.63
C LYS A 51 -1.50 -2.83 2.30
N THR A 52 -1.46 -3.79 1.38
CA THR A 52 -0.20 -4.28 0.82
C THR A 52 0.13 -3.56 -0.47
N PHE A 53 1.38 -3.12 -0.60
CA PHE A 53 1.91 -2.45 -1.78
C PHE A 53 3.20 -3.11 -2.19
N TRP A 54 3.40 -3.23 -3.50
CA TRP A 54 4.74 -3.40 -4.03
C TRP A 54 5.56 -2.15 -3.73
N LYS A 55 6.85 -2.32 -3.43
CA LYS A 55 7.73 -1.22 -3.03
C LYS A 55 7.71 -0.07 -4.05
N SER A 56 7.76 -0.40 -5.34
CA SER A 56 7.72 0.60 -6.42
C SER A 56 6.42 1.41 -6.44
N ASP A 57 5.28 0.73 -6.27
CA ASP A 57 3.96 1.38 -6.19
C ASP A 57 3.82 2.24 -4.92
N PHE A 58 4.34 1.78 -3.78
CA PHE A 58 4.32 2.56 -2.55
C PHE A 58 5.16 3.84 -2.64
N GLU A 59 6.35 3.75 -3.25
CA GLU A 59 7.20 4.93 -3.49
C GLU A 59 6.51 5.93 -4.42
N ARG A 60 5.81 5.45 -5.47
CA ARG A 60 4.99 6.31 -6.33
C ARG A 60 3.85 6.96 -5.53
N ALA A 61 3.12 6.16 -4.75
CA ALA A 61 2.01 6.66 -3.95
C ALA A 61 2.44 7.71 -2.91
N LYS A 62 3.61 7.51 -2.28
CA LYS A 62 4.19 8.49 -1.35
C LYS A 62 4.61 9.78 -2.05
N LYS A 63 5.11 9.69 -3.29
CA LYS A 63 5.50 10.85 -4.09
C LYS A 63 4.30 11.64 -4.60
N GLU A 64 3.26 10.95 -5.05
CA GLU A 64 2.04 11.54 -5.60
C GLU A 64 1.06 11.98 -4.50
N GLY A 65 1.17 11.41 -3.29
CA GLY A 65 0.29 11.69 -2.17
C GLY A 65 -1.06 10.96 -2.23
N TYR A 66 -1.23 10.06 -3.21
CA TYR A 66 -2.42 9.24 -3.36
C TYR A 66 -2.05 7.89 -3.99
N PHE A 67 -2.94 6.91 -3.88
CA PHE A 67 -2.84 5.66 -4.64
C PHE A 67 -4.17 5.36 -5.34
N MET A 68 -4.08 4.53 -6.37
CA MET A 68 -5.22 4.10 -7.16
C MET A 68 -5.64 2.69 -6.71
N ALA A 69 -6.89 2.52 -6.31
CA ALA A 69 -7.44 1.23 -5.89
C ALA A 69 -8.92 1.06 -6.28
#